data_AF-A0A5R2MT12-F1
#
_entry.id   AF-A0A5R2MT12-F1
#
_cell.length_a   1.000
_cell.length_b   1.000
_cell.length_c   1.000
_cell.angle_alpha   90.00
_cell.angle_beta   90.00
_cell.angle_gamma   90.00
#
_symmetry.space_group_name_H-M   'P 1'
#
loop_
_entity.id
_entity.type
_entity.pdbx_description
1 polymer ?
#
loop_
_entity_poly.entity_id
_entity_poly.type
_entity_poly.pdbx_seq_one_letter_code
_entity_poly.pdbx_strand_id
1 'polypeptide(L)'
;RDVLAELFHGARTSLAVGLAAAAAALVVGAIVGTLAGFAGGLVDEVLMRIADAFQTVPGFLLALAFVSVVGPSLGVVVVAIALGTWTGPARIARA
;
A
#
# COMPACT_ATOMS: atom_id res chain seq x y z
N ARG A 1 -14.46 25.32 -21.38
CA ARG A 1 -14.02 24.21 -20.50
C ARG A 1 -14.44 24.58 -19.10
N ASP A 2 -15.27 23.75 -18.48
CA ASP A 2 -15.75 23.99 -17.11
C ASP A 2 -14.75 23.35 -16.13
N VAL A 3 -14.02 24.21 -15.40
CA VAL A 3 -13.01 23.78 -14.42
C VAL A 3 -13.65 23.00 -13.27
N LEU A 4 -14.90 23.29 -12.89
CA LEU A 4 -15.61 22.54 -11.86
C LEU A 4 -15.88 21.11 -12.34
N ALA A 5 -16.28 20.94 -13.60
CA ALA A 5 -16.49 19.62 -14.19
C ALA A 5 -15.19 18.78 -14.25
N GLU A 6 -14.06 19.39 -14.60
CA GLU A 6 -12.74 18.73 -14.56
C GLU A 6 -12.32 18.35 -13.13
N LEU A 7 -12.59 19.21 -12.14
CA LEU A 7 -12.32 18.94 -10.73
C LEU A 7 -13.14 17.74 -10.22
N PHE A 8 -14.45 17.69 -10.48
CA PHE A 8 -15.29 16.56 -10.06
C PHE A 8 -14.85 15.25 -10.70
N HIS A 9 -14.47 15.27 -11.97
CA HIS A 9 -13.97 14.09 -12.66
C HIS A 9 -12.63 13.59 -12.07
N GLY A 10 -11.71 14.52 -11.78
CA GLY A 10 -10.46 14.22 -11.10
C GLY A 10 -10.67 13.68 -9.69
N ALA A 11 -11.53 14.31 -8.90
CA ALA A 11 -11.83 13.91 -7.53
C ALA A 11 -12.38 12.49 -7.44
N ARG A 12 -13.32 12.11 -8.32
CA ARG A 12 -13.85 10.74 -8.38
C ARG A 12 -12.74 9.72 -8.62
N THR A 13 -11.82 10.02 -9.53
CA THR A 13 -10.70 9.12 -9.87
C THR A 13 -9.72 9.01 -8.71
N SER A 14 -9.34 10.14 -8.10
CA SER A 14 -8.44 10.17 -6.93
C SER A 14 -9.02 9.42 -5.73
N LEU A 15 -10.33 9.58 -5.46
CA LEU A 15 -11.02 8.86 -4.39
C LEU A 15 -11.06 7.36 -4.67
N ALA A 16 -11.37 6.95 -5.90
CA ALA A 16 -11.39 5.54 -6.27
C ALA A 16 -10.01 4.89 -6.10
N VAL A 17 -8.94 5.57 -6.54
CA VAL A 17 -7.56 5.10 -6.38
C VAL A 17 -7.18 5.01 -4.90
N GLY A 18 -7.45 6.06 -4.12
CA GLY A 18 -7.13 6.09 -2.69
C GLY A 18 -7.84 5.00 -1.89
N LEU A 19 -9.14 4.79 -2.14
CA LEU A 19 -9.92 3.74 -1.48
C LEU A 19 -9.44 2.34 -1.88
N ALA A 20 -9.17 2.11 -3.16
CA ALA A 20 -8.66 0.82 -3.64
C ALA A 20 -7.28 0.50 -3.05
N ALA A 21 -6.39 1.50 -2.98
CA ALA A 21 -5.07 1.33 -2.40
C ALA A 21 -5.13 1.08 -0.89
N ALA A 22 -5.98 1.82 -0.17
CA ALA A 22 -6.21 1.61 1.26
C ALA A 22 -6.76 0.20 1.54
N ALA A 23 -7.76 -0.24 0.77
CA ALA A 23 -8.31 -1.59 0.89
C ALA A 23 -7.25 -2.67 0.63
N ALA A 24 -6.44 -2.52 -0.42
CA ALA A 24 -5.35 -3.45 -0.72
C ALA A 24 -4.29 -3.48 0.39
N ALA A 25 -3.87 -2.32 0.89
CA ALA A 25 -2.92 -2.20 1.99
C ALA A 25 -3.45 -2.83 3.28
N LEU A 26 -4.74 -2.63 3.59
CA LEU A 26 -5.41 -3.23 4.73
C LEU A 26 -5.48 -4.75 4.61
N VAL A 27 -5.86 -5.29 3.45
CA VAL A 27 -5.94 -6.74 3.23
C VAL A 27 -4.57 -7.38 3.38
N VAL A 28 -3.55 -6.86 2.70
CA VAL A 28 -2.18 -7.40 2.78
C VAL A 28 -1.64 -7.27 4.20
N GLY A 29 -1.76 -6.10 4.80
CA GLY A 29 -1.29 -5.85 6.15
C GLY A 29 -2.01 -6.71 7.18
N ALA A 30 -3.32 -6.86 7.11
CA ALA A 30 -4.07 -7.70 8.03
C ALA A 30 -3.63 -9.17 7.93
N ILE A 31 -3.44 -9.71 6.71
CA ILE A 31 -2.95 -11.08 6.53
C ILE A 31 -1.56 -11.24 7.14
N VAL A 32 -0.61 -10.36 6.81
CA VAL A 32 0.76 -10.47 7.31
C VAL A 32 0.84 -10.25 8.82
N GLY A 33 0.14 -9.24 9.34
CA GLY A 33 0.14 -8.88 10.76
C GLY A 33 -0.51 -9.93 11.63
N THR A 34 -1.64 -10.50 11.21
CA THR A 34 -2.27 -11.61 11.94
C THR A 34 -1.38 -12.85 11.93
N LEU A 35 -0.77 -13.22 10.80
CA LEU A 35 0.19 -14.34 10.74
C LEU A 35 1.39 -14.13 11.67
N ALA A 36 1.93 -12.92 11.72
CA ALA A 36 3.02 -12.55 12.61
C ALA A 36 2.59 -12.65 14.09
N GLY A 37 1.42 -12.10 14.44
CA GLY A 37 0.88 -12.13 15.80
C GLY A 37 0.53 -13.54 16.29
N PHE A 38 -0.11 -14.36 15.45
CA PHE A 38 -0.53 -15.71 15.82
C PHE A 38 0.63 -16.69 15.96
N ALA A 39 1.61 -16.66 15.06
CA ALA A 39 2.73 -17.60 15.09
C ALA A 39 3.81 -17.18 16.11
N GLY A 40 4.00 -15.88 16.31
CA GLY A 40 5.04 -15.32 17.19
C GLY A 40 6.47 -15.75 16.78
N GLY A 41 7.41 -15.54 17.70
CA GLY A 41 8.78 -16.04 17.59
C GLY A 41 9.50 -15.64 16.30
N LEU A 42 10.03 -16.65 15.59
CA LEU A 42 10.80 -16.43 14.35
C LEU A 42 9.93 -15.94 13.18
N VAL A 43 8.67 -16.37 13.10
CA VAL A 43 7.78 -15.97 12.00
C VAL A 43 7.48 -14.48 12.11
N ASP A 44 7.16 -14.02 13.30
CA ASP A 44 6.96 -12.62 13.62
C ASP A 44 8.19 -11.78 13.26
N GLU A 45 9.36 -12.16 13.77
CA GLU A 45 10.62 -11.46 13.50
C GLU A 45 10.92 -11.36 11.99
N VAL A 46 10.73 -12.43 11.21
CA VAL A 46 10.98 -12.43 9.77
C VAL A 46 9.98 -11.53 9.03
N LEU A 47 8.69 -11.64 9.33
CA LEU A 47 7.66 -10.82 8.67
C LEU A 47 7.83 -9.34 9.00
N MET A 48 8.15 -9.02 10.25
CA MET A 48 8.38 -7.65 10.68
C MET A 48 9.67 -7.08 10.11
N ARG A 49 10.73 -7.88 9.94
CA ARG A 49 11.93 -7.45 9.20
C ARG A 49 11.65 -7.14 7.74
N ILE A 50 10.79 -7.92 7.08
CA ILE A 50 10.37 -7.61 5.71
C ILE A 50 9.62 -6.27 5.71
N ALA A 51 8.68 -6.05 6.63
CA ALA A 51 7.97 -4.78 6.73
C ALA A 51 8.92 -3.60 7.00
N ASP A 52 9.90 -3.77 7.88
CA ASP A 52 10.93 -2.76 8.16
C ASP A 52 11.73 -2.41 6.89
N ALA A 53 12.12 -3.42 6.10
CA ALA A 53 12.85 -3.20 4.85
C ALA A 53 12.08 -2.33 3.85
N PHE A 54 10.77 -2.50 3.73
CA PHE A 54 9.93 -1.65 2.87
C PHE A 54 9.90 -0.19 3.34
N GLN A 55 9.94 0.05 4.66
CA GLN A 55 9.93 1.41 5.22
C GLN A 55 11.28 2.12 5.15
N THR A 56 12.37 1.41 4.83
CA THR A 56 13.68 2.05 4.59
C THR A 56 13.71 2.90 3.33
N VAL A 57 12.87 2.57 2.34
CA VAL A 57 12.77 3.29 1.07
C VAL A 57 11.63 4.30 1.15
N PRO A 58 11.85 5.58 0.79
CA PRO A 58 10.77 6.56 0.66
C PRO A 58 9.65 6.04 -0.24
N GLY A 59 8.40 6.09 0.23
CA GLY A 59 7.26 5.46 -0.45
C GLY A 59 7.05 5.93 -1.90
N PHE A 60 7.32 7.20 -2.21
CA PHE A 60 7.22 7.71 -3.58
C PHE A 60 8.31 7.14 -4.51
N LEU A 61 9.52 6.87 -3.98
CA LEU A 61 10.60 6.24 -4.76
C LEU A 61 10.28 4.77 -5.04
N LEU A 62 9.74 4.05 -4.05
CA LEU A 62 9.27 2.69 -4.23
C LEU A 62 8.17 2.63 -5.29
N ALA A 63 7.21 3.55 -5.23
CA ALA A 63 6.14 3.65 -6.22
C ALA A 63 6.68 3.95 -7.62
N LEU A 64 7.62 4.89 -7.75
CA LEU A 64 8.24 5.24 -9.03
C LEU A 64 9.02 4.04 -9.62
N ALA A 65 9.79 3.34 -8.80
CA ALA A 65 10.53 2.15 -9.22
C ALA A 65 9.59 1.02 -9.65
N PHE A 66 8.46 0.84 -8.97
CA PHE A 66 7.46 -0.15 -9.37
C PHE A 66 6.79 0.21 -10.70
N VAL A 67 6.37 1.47 -10.84
CA VAL A 67 5.73 1.98 -12.08
C VAL A 67 6.69 1.92 -13.27
N SER A 68 7.98 2.18 -13.07
CA SER A 68 8.96 2.15 -14.17
C SER A 68 9.18 0.73 -14.71
N VAL A 69 9.02 -0.30 -13.88
CA VAL A 69 9.17 -1.70 -14.28
C VAL A 69 7.89 -2.26 -14.89
N VAL A 70 6.74 -2.02 -14.26
CA VAL A 70 5.45 -2.62 -14.68
C VAL A 70 4.76 -1.80 -15.77
N GLY A 71 5.00 -0.49 -15.82
CA GLY A 71 4.37 0.44 -16.74
C GLY A 71 3.18 1.19 -16.11
N PRO A 72 2.84 2.39 -16.64
CA PRO A 72 1.83 3.24 -16.04
C PRO A 72 0.40 2.74 -16.33
N SER A 73 -0.36 2.49 -15.27
CA SER A 73 -1.82 2.31 -15.33
C SER A 73 -2.45 2.65 -13.98
N LEU A 74 -3.77 2.90 -13.94
CA LEU A 74 -4.48 3.16 -12.67
C LEU A 74 -4.30 2.01 -11.66
N GLY A 75 -4.35 0.76 -12.12
CA GLY A 75 -4.14 -0.41 -11.27
C GLY A 75 -2.72 -0.47 -10.71
N VAL A 76 -1.72 -0.12 -11.52
CA VAL A 76 -0.32 -0.08 -11.06
C VAL A 76 -0.13 1.01 -10.01
N VAL A 77 -0.77 2.18 -10.16
CA VAL A 77 -0.73 3.25 -9.14
C VAL A 77 -1.36 2.77 -7.82
N VAL A 78 -2.50 2.07 -7.88
CA VAL A 78 -3.14 1.49 -6.69
C VAL A 78 -2.20 0.54 -5.97
N VAL A 79 -1.57 -0.40 -6.70
CA VAL A 79 -0.64 -1.37 -6.13
C VAL A 79 0.61 -0.67 -5.58
N ALA A 80 1.16 0.31 -6.29
CA ALA A 80 2.32 1.08 -5.86
C ALA A 80 2.08 1.80 -4.52
N ILE A 81 0.91 2.43 -4.35
CA ILE A 81 0.53 3.08 -3.08
C ILE A 81 0.35 2.02 -1.98
N ALA A 82 -0.30 0.90 -2.28
CA ALA A 82 -0.50 -0.18 -1.32
C ALA A 82 0.85 -0.75 -0.82
N LEU A 83 1.83 -0.95 -1.70
CA LEU A 83 3.18 -1.40 -1.37
C LEU A 83 3.93 -0.45 -0.42
N GLY A 84 3.65 0.85 -0.48
CA GLY A 84 4.25 1.84 0.43
C GLY A 84 3.54 1.95 1.79
N THR A 85 2.29 1.48 1.89
CA THR A 85 1.42 1.79 3.04
C THR A 85 0.94 0.56 3.83
N TRP A 86 1.07 -0.65 3.29
CA TRP A 86 0.60 -1.90 3.93
C TRP A 86 1.29 -2.23 5.27
N THR A 87 2.50 -1.73 5.50
CA THR A 87 3.28 -2.02 6.71
C THR A 87 2.64 -1.44 7.97
N GLY A 88 1.93 -0.31 7.87
CA GLY A 88 1.17 0.29 8.98
C GLY A 88 0.05 -0.64 9.47
N PRO A 89 -0.91 -1.01 8.61
CA PRO A 89 -1.93 -2.01 8.93
C PRO A 89 -1.36 -3.34 9.44
N ALA A 90 -0.22 -3.81 8.93
CA ALA A 90 0.43 -5.02 9.41
C ALA A 90 0.82 -4.94 10.89
N ARG A 91 1.38 -3.80 11.34
CA ARG A 91 1.75 -3.63 12.75
C ARG A 91 0.52 -3.57 13.65
N ILE A 92 -0.55 -2.92 13.19
CA ILE A 92 -1.81 -2.82 13.94
C ILE A 92 -2.46 -4.19 14.11
N ALA A 93 -2.40 -5.03 13.08
CA ALA A 93 -2.97 -6.37 13.11
C ALA A 93 -2.14 -7.41 13.89
N ARG A 94 -0.86 -7.12 14.21
CA ARG A 94 0.06 -7.96 15.01
C ARG A 94 -0.25 -7.89 16.52
N ALA A 95 -1.51 -7.97 16.91
CA ALA A 95 -1.95 -7.88 18.31
C ALA A 95 -1.93 -9.25 19.01
#